data_AF-A0A6V7M2B7-F1
#
_entry.id   AF-A0A6V7M2B7-F1
#
_cell.length_a   1.000
_cell.length_b   1.000
_cell.length_c   1.000
_cell.angle_alpha   90.00
_cell.angle_beta   90.00
_cell.angle_gamma   90.00
#
_symmetry.space_group_name_H-M   'P 1'
#
loop_
_entity.id
_entity.type
_entity.pdbx_description
1 polymer ?
#
loop_
_entity_poly.entity_id
_entity_poly.type
_entity_poly.pdbx_seq_one_letter_code
_entity_poly.pdbx_strand_id
1 'polypeptide(L)' 'LLRELKHINVITLIRVFLSHNDRKVSLLFDFAEHDLW' A
#
# COMPACT_ATOMS: atom_id res chain seq x y z
N LEU A 1 -3.31 3.91 10.08
CA LEU A 1 -2.39 2.87 10.55
C LEU A 1 -1.21 2.69 9.59
N LEU A 2 -1.39 2.24 8.34
CA LEU A 2 -0.28 2.10 7.38
C LEU A 2 0.53 3.38 7.10
N ARG A 3 -0.08 4.56 7.24
CA ARG A 3 0.58 5.86 7.00
C ARG A 3 1.76 6.15 7.94
N GLU A 4 1.71 5.63 9.17
CA GLU A 4 2.70 5.96 10.21
C GLU A 4 3.62 4.77 10.54
N LEU A 5 3.34 3.58 9.99
CA LEU A 5 4.13 2.37 10.26
C LEU A 5 5.43 2.41 9.45
N LYS A 6 6.56 2.22 10.14
CA LYS A 6 7.90 2.09 9.55
C LYS A 6 8.66 0.96 10.22
N HIS A 7 8.59 -0.23 9.64
CA HIS A 7 9.29 -1.42 10.13
C HIS A 7 9.60 -2.35 8.96
N ILE A 8 10.79 -2.96 8.95
CA ILE A 8 11.28 -3.77 7.81
C ILE A 8 10.37 -4.97 7.49
N ASN A 9 9.74 -5.57 8.50
CA ASN A 9 8.84 -6.71 8.33
C ASN A 9 7.37 -6.31 8.13
N VAL A 10 7.10 -5.04 7.81
CA VAL A 10 5.74 -4.52 7.57
C VAL A 10 5.72 -3.89 6.19
N ILE A 11 4.72 -4.27 5.38
CA ILE A 11 4.54 -3.70 4.04
C ILE A 11 4.39 -2.17 4.11
N THR A 12 5.16 -1.45 3.30
CA THR A 12 5.20 0.02 3.35
C THR A 12 4.23 0.61 2.33
N LEU A 13 3.30 1.45 2.81
CA LEU A 13 2.43 2.24 1.95
C LEU A 13 3.24 3.39 1.32
N ILE A 14 3.48 3.31 0.01
CA ILE A 14 4.27 4.30 -0.73
C ILE A 14 3.41 5.51 -1.10
N ARG A 15 2.22 5.27 -1.64
CA ARG A 15 1.33 6.33 -2.14
C ARG A 15 -0.13 5.92 -2.10
N VAL A 16 -1.01 6.91 -1.94
CA VAL A 16 -2.46 6.76 -2.06
C VAL A 16 -2.93 7.57 -3.26
N PHE A 17 -3.72 6.96 -4.13
CA PHE A 17 -4.38 7.62 -5.25
C PHE A 17 -5.88 7.64 -4.99
N LEU A 18 -6.46 8.84 -5.06
CA LEU A 18 -7.89 9.05 -4.96
C LEU A 18 -8.38 9.42 -6.36
N SER A 19 -9.11 8.51 -6.99
CA SER A 19 -9.75 8.81 -8.26
C SER A 19 -11.14 9.38 -7.98
N HIS A 20 -11.30 10.68 -8.23
CA HIS A 20 -12.52 11.40 -7.93
C HIS A 20 -13.67 11.08 -8.90
N ASN A 21 -13.33 10.65 -10.12
CA ASN A 21 -14.32 10.33 -11.15
C ASN A 21 -15.09 9.04 -10.87
N ASP A 22 -14.41 8.02 -10.34
CA ASP A 22 -15.00 6.71 -10.01
C ASP A 22 -15.07 6.43 -8.50
N ARG A 23 -14.62 7.39 -7.67
CA ARG A 23 -14.54 7.31 -6.20
C ARG A 23 -13.72 6.12 -5.71
N LYS A 24 -12.77 5.63 -6.52
CA LYS A 24 -11.87 4.54 -6.12
C LYS A 24 -10.67 5.06 -5.35
N VAL A 25 -10.21 4.20 -4.45
CA VAL A 25 -8.97 4.39 -3.69
C VAL A 25 -8.00 3.30 -4.10
N SER A 26 -6.81 3.69 -4.54
CA SER A 26 -5.73 2.76 -4.88
C SER A 26 -4.52 3.03 -4.00
N LEU A 27 -3.88 1.95 -3.55
CA LEU A 27 -2.71 2.00 -2.68
C LEU A 27 -1.52 1.42 -3.42
N LEU A 28 -0.38 2.09 -3.34
CA LEU A 28 0.88 1.65 -3.92
C LEU A 28 1.77 1.05 -2.85
N PHE A 29 2.28 -0.16 -3.10
CA PHE A 29 3.21 -0.90 -2.26
C PHE A 29 4.38 -1.40 -3.11
N ASP A 30 5.49 -1.74 -2.46
CA ASP A 30 6.54 -2.53 -3.10
C ASP A 30 6.00 -3.94 -3.41
N PHE A 31 6.44 -4.50 -4.53
CA PHE A 31 6.03 -5.84 -4.94
C PHE A 31 6.77 -6.90 -4.13
N ALA A 32 6.03 -7.82 -3.53
CA ALA A 32 6.55 -9.04 -2.94
C ALA A 32 6.16 -10.21 -3.84
N GLU A 33 7.16 -10.83 -4.48
CA GLU A 33 6.93 -11.91 -5.45
C GLU A 33 6.37 -13.17 -4.82
N HIS A 34 6.71 -13.41 -3.56
CA HIS A 34 6.35 -14.61 -2.83
C HIS A 34 5.56 -14.22 -1.59
N ASP A 35 4.55 -15.01 -1.30
CA ASP A 35 3.90 -15.06 0.00
C ASP A 35 4.04 -16.47 0.59
N LEU A 36 3.52 -16.68 1.80
CA LEU A 36 3.67 -17.95 2.52
C LEU A 36 2.61 -18.99 2.13
N TRP A 37 1.67 -18.65 1.24
CA TRP A 37 0.54 -19.51 0.85
C TRP A 37 0.79 -20.25 -0.47
#